data_AF-A0A349JY69-F1
#
_entry.id   AF-A0A349JY69-F1
#
_cell.length_a   1.000
_cell.length_b   1.000
_cell.length_c   1.000
_cell.angle_alpha   90.00
_cell.angle_beta   90.00
_cell.angle_gamma   90.00
#
_symmetry.space_group_name_H-M   'P 1'
#
loop_
_entity.id
_entity.type
_entity.pdbx_description
1 polymer ?
#
loop_
_entity_poly.entity_id
_entity_poly.type
_entity_poly.pdbx_seq_one_letter_code
_entity_poly.pdbx_strand_id
1 'polypeptide(L)'
;MNTNEMTIYAISGNGSPPLTSLAGDWFENEVNPPVFFSFALEGDVFVFRSSRQAAALCHPGARSGLFHEQLWEYDVAEFFLSDPVTGNYLEFNLSPNGAHWACLFGSPRSPLAN
;
A
#
# COMPACT_ATOMS: atom_id res chain seq x y z
N MET A 1 16.59 -6.35 -9.04
CA MET A 1 15.19 -5.95 -8.85
C MET A 1 14.36 -7.22 -8.97
N ASN A 2 14.10 -7.90 -7.86
CA ASN A 2 13.17 -9.04 -7.87
C ASN A 2 11.78 -8.45 -7.74
N THR A 3 11.19 -8.07 -8.88
CA THR A 3 9.75 -7.83 -8.94
C THR A 3 9.11 -9.19 -8.74
N ASN A 4 8.78 -9.53 -7.49
CA ASN A 4 7.82 -10.58 -7.23
C ASN A 4 6.53 -10.15 -7.93
N GLU A 5 6.34 -10.61 -9.17
CA GLU A 5 5.11 -10.41 -9.93
C GLU A 5 4.00 -11.09 -9.14
N MET A 6 3.37 -10.34 -8.24
CA MET A 6 2.15 -10.77 -7.60
C MET A 6 1.04 -10.59 -8.62
N THR A 7 0.86 -11.62 -9.44
CA THR A 7 -0.30 -11.69 -10.29
C THR A 7 -1.51 -11.91 -9.37
N ILE A 8 -2.48 -10.98 -9.41
CA ILE A 8 -3.76 -11.12 -8.72
C ILE A 8 -4.56 -12.18 -9.48
N TYR A 9 -4.23 -13.45 -9.24
CA TYR A 9 -4.94 -14.59 -9.78
C TYR A 9 -6.22 -14.79 -8.97
N ALA A 10 -7.35 -14.53 -9.63
CA ALA A 10 -8.73 -14.80 -9.21
C ALA A 10 -9.46 -13.65 -8.52
N ILE A 11 -10.61 -13.32 -9.11
CA ILE A 11 -11.76 -12.73 -8.42
C ILE A 11 -11.99 -13.59 -7.18
N SER A 12 -11.89 -12.99 -5.99
CA SER A 12 -12.15 -13.76 -4.78
C SER A 12 -13.58 -14.29 -4.87
N GLY A 13 -13.77 -15.60 -4.66
CA GLY A 13 -15.10 -16.18 -4.46
C GLY A 13 -15.78 -15.57 -3.22
N ASN A 14 -16.79 -16.25 -2.67
CA ASN A 14 -17.49 -15.78 -1.46
C ASN A 14 -16.53 -15.72 -0.24
N GLY A 15 -15.78 -14.62 -0.07
CA GLY A 15 -14.88 -14.35 1.05
C GLY A 15 -13.66 -13.49 0.66
N SER A 16 -13.15 -12.69 1.60
CA SER A 16 -11.91 -11.92 1.38
C SER A 16 -10.71 -12.86 1.22
N PRO A 17 -9.75 -12.56 0.34
CA PRO A 17 -8.56 -13.40 0.15
C PRO A 17 -7.73 -13.48 1.44
N PRO A 18 -6.93 -14.55 1.61
CA PRO A 18 -6.01 -14.63 2.73
C PRO A 18 -5.00 -13.48 2.70
N LEU A 19 -4.59 -13.03 3.89
CA LEU A 19 -3.53 -12.05 4.02
C LEU A 19 -2.16 -12.71 3.79
N THR A 20 -1.35 -12.07 2.94
CA THR A 20 0.08 -12.35 2.77
C THR A 20 0.86 -11.72 3.93
N SER A 21 1.78 -12.49 4.52
CA SER A 21 2.67 -12.00 5.59
C SER A 21 3.99 -11.48 5.01
N LEU A 22 4.46 -10.34 5.53
CA LEU A 22 5.78 -9.77 5.34
C LEU A 22 6.50 -9.77 6.69
N ALA A 23 7.49 -10.66 6.82
CA ALA A 23 8.29 -10.82 8.02
C ALA A 23 9.72 -10.24 7.88
N GLY A 24 10.06 -9.69 6.72
CA GLY A 24 11.35 -9.06 6.45
C GLY A 24 11.17 -7.68 5.81
N ASP A 25 12.04 -6.73 6.16
CA ASP A 25 12.10 -5.43 5.51
C ASP A 25 12.89 -5.48 4.19
N TRP A 26 13.05 -4.32 3.55
CA TRP A 26 13.79 -4.21 2.28
C TRP A 26 15.27 -4.64 2.38
N PHE A 27 15.84 -4.62 3.59
CA PHE A 27 17.20 -5.02 3.88
C PHE A 27 17.29 -6.43 4.50
N GLU A 28 16.19 -7.20 4.42
CA GLU A 28 16.07 -8.55 4.98
C GLU A 28 16.14 -8.60 6.53
N ASN A 29 16.03 -7.46 7.21
CA ASN A 29 15.91 -7.47 8.67
C ASN A 29 14.52 -7.98 9.08
N GLU A 30 14.46 -8.68 10.21
CA GLU A 30 13.20 -9.17 10.75
C GLU A 30 12.24 -8.03 11.11
N VAL A 31 11.00 -8.15 10.65
CA VAL A 31 9.88 -7.29 11.02
C VAL A 31 9.00 -8.05 12.02
N ASN A 32 9.10 -7.68 13.30
CA ASN A 32 8.33 -8.29 14.38
C ASN A 32 7.51 -7.22 15.14
N PRO A 33 6.18 -7.35 15.28
CA PRO A 33 5.33 -8.36 14.63
C PRO A 33 5.25 -8.14 13.11
N PRO A 34 5.00 -9.21 12.33
CA PRO A 34 4.94 -9.14 10.87
C PRO A 34 3.83 -8.21 10.40
N VAL A 35 4.00 -7.69 9.19
CA VAL A 35 2.98 -6.93 8.46
C VAL A 35 2.18 -7.90 7.61
N PHE A 36 0.89 -7.65 7.47
CA PHE A 36 0.00 -8.42 6.63
C PHE A 36 -0.61 -7.54 5.56
N PHE A 37 -0.83 -8.08 4.37
CA PHE A 37 -1.55 -7.37 3.31
C PHE A 37 -2.31 -8.31 2.36
N SER A 38 -3.29 -7.81 1.62
CA SER A 38 -3.93 -8.54 0.52
C SER A 38 -4.45 -7.58 -0.54
N PHE A 39 -4.57 -8.08 -1.76
CA PHE A 39 -5.26 -7.43 -2.87
C PHE A 39 -6.41 -8.32 -3.33
N ALA A 40 -7.56 -7.72 -3.62
CA ALA A 40 -8.75 -8.42 -4.08
C ALA A 40 -9.52 -7.59 -5.10
N LEU A 41 -10.27 -8.26 -5.96
CA LEU A 41 -11.41 -7.67 -6.67
C LEU A 41 -12.67 -8.20 -5.99
N GLU A 42 -13.42 -7.31 -5.33
CA GLU A 42 -14.67 -7.63 -4.64
C GLU A 42 -15.83 -6.95 -5.36
N GLY A 43 -16.51 -7.67 -6.25
CA GLY A 43 -17.49 -7.05 -7.14
C GLY A 43 -16.80 -6.12 -8.15
N ASP A 44 -17.17 -4.84 -8.15
CA ASP A 44 -16.63 -3.80 -9.01
C ASP A 44 -15.53 -2.96 -8.34
N VAL A 45 -15.15 -3.29 -7.10
CA VAL A 45 -14.12 -2.55 -6.36
C VAL A 45 -12.82 -3.33 -6.24
N PHE A 46 -11.72 -2.59 -6.40
CA PHE A 46 -10.38 -3.05 -6.02
C PHE A 46 -10.17 -2.79 -4.54
N VAL A 47 -9.81 -3.83 -3.80
CA VAL A 47 -9.62 -3.77 -2.35
C VAL A 47 -8.19 -4.11 -1.98
N PHE A 48 -7.51 -3.15 -1.37
CA PHE A 48 -6.25 -3.36 -0.66
C PHE A 48 -6.53 -3.40 0.83
N ARG A 49 -6.00 -4.41 1.52
CA ARG A 49 -6.03 -4.50 2.98
C ARG A 49 -4.62 -4.59 3.50
N SER A 50 -4.35 -3.90 4.61
CA SER A 50 -3.12 -4.05 5.37
C SER A 50 -3.42 -4.08 6.86
N SER A 51 -2.65 -4.85 7.62
CA SER A 51 -2.72 -4.86 9.07
C SER A 51 -1.37 -5.18 9.69
N ARG A 52 -1.17 -4.67 10.91
CA ARG A 52 -0.02 -4.99 11.75
C ARG A 52 -0.46 -4.87 13.21
N GLN A 53 -0.09 -5.83 14.05
CA GLN A 53 -0.44 -5.81 15.48
C GLN A 53 0.58 -5.00 16.29
N ALA A 54 0.76 -3.73 15.95
CA ALA A 54 1.66 -2.82 16.64
C ALA A 54 1.01 -1.44 16.80
N ALA A 55 1.51 -0.64 17.75
CA ALA A 55 1.17 0.77 17.81
C ALA A 55 1.67 1.45 16.53
N ALA A 56 0.89 2.41 16.02
CA ALA A 56 1.22 3.16 14.83
C ALA A 56 1.16 4.66 15.10
N LEU A 57 2.13 5.39 14.54
CA LEU A 57 2.22 6.83 14.61
C LEU A 57 1.45 7.44 13.43
N CYS A 58 0.29 8.02 13.70
CA CYS A 58 -0.50 8.73 12.69
C CYS A 58 -0.14 10.21 12.63
N HIS A 59 -0.28 10.83 11.45
CA HIS A 59 -0.16 12.28 11.31
C HIS A 59 -1.18 13.01 12.22
N PRO A 60 -0.77 13.96 13.07
CA PRO A 60 -1.63 14.56 14.10
C PRO A 60 -2.82 15.36 13.51
N GLY A 61 -2.63 15.92 12.32
CA GLY A 61 -3.68 16.62 11.55
C GLY A 61 -4.61 15.70 10.75
N ALA A 62 -4.23 14.44 10.54
CA ALA A 62 -4.99 13.54 9.68
C ALA A 62 -6.29 13.07 10.35
N ARG A 63 -7.32 12.83 9.55
CA ARG A 63 -8.65 12.42 10.01
C ARG A 63 -9.18 11.30 9.13
N SER A 64 -9.88 10.36 9.76
CA SER A 64 -10.47 9.22 9.08
C SER A 64 -11.36 9.65 7.91
N GLY A 65 -11.20 8.98 6.76
CA GLY A 65 -11.96 9.24 5.55
C GLY A 65 -11.57 10.51 4.78
N LEU A 66 -10.63 11.32 5.28
CA LEU A 66 -10.22 12.56 4.61
C LEU A 66 -8.87 12.42 3.91
N PHE A 67 -8.74 13.14 2.81
CA PHE A 67 -7.45 13.36 2.14
C PHE A 67 -6.52 14.18 3.03
N HIS A 68 -5.23 13.82 3.09
CA HIS A 68 -4.23 14.59 3.81
C HIS A 68 -2.84 14.45 3.15
N GLU A 69 -2.16 15.56 2.86
CA GLU A 69 -0.78 15.55 2.33
C GLU A 69 0.23 15.04 3.39
N GLN A 70 1.43 14.65 2.97
CA GLN A 70 2.54 14.31 3.89
C GLN A 70 2.27 13.10 4.81
N LEU A 71 1.35 12.21 4.45
CA LEU A 71 1.14 10.98 5.22
C LEU A 71 2.38 10.07 5.23
N TRP A 72 3.21 10.11 4.18
CA TRP A 72 4.46 9.35 4.06
C TRP A 72 5.53 9.70 5.09
N GLU A 73 5.36 10.78 5.86
CA GLU A 73 6.25 11.09 7.00
C GLU A 73 5.90 10.31 8.27
N TYR A 74 4.82 9.53 8.23
CA TYR A 74 4.22 8.80 9.35
C TYR A 74 3.99 7.33 8.96
N ASP A 75 3.46 6.52 9.88
CA ASP A 75 3.13 5.13 9.58
C ASP A 75 1.95 5.07 8.61
N VAL A 76 2.16 4.41 7.47
CA VAL A 76 1.17 4.17 6.43
C VAL A 76 1.33 2.77 5.85
N ALA A 77 0.24 2.25 5.29
CA ALA A 77 0.34 1.21 4.29
C ALA A 77 0.35 1.87 2.91
N GLU A 78 1.32 1.51 2.07
CA GLU A 78 1.47 2.06 0.73
C GLU A 78 1.35 0.97 -0.33
N PHE A 79 0.70 1.29 -1.44
CA PHE A 79 0.71 0.46 -2.63
C PHE A 79 0.71 1.30 -3.91
N PHE A 80 1.15 0.67 -4.99
CA PHE A 80 1.33 1.28 -6.30
C PHE A 80 0.59 0.46 -7.35
N LEU A 81 -0.10 1.13 -8.28
CA LEU A 81 -0.77 0.51 -9.42
C LEU A 81 -0.27 1.14 -10.72
N SER A 82 0.42 0.36 -11.55
CA SER A 82 0.87 0.80 -12.87
C SER A 82 -0.19 0.53 -13.94
N ASP A 83 -0.34 1.48 -14.86
CA ASP A 83 -1.00 1.24 -16.14
C ASP A 83 0.06 0.72 -17.14
N PRO A 84 -0.04 -0.55 -17.58
CA PRO A 84 0.95 -1.14 -18.49
C PRO A 84 0.93 -0.53 -19.90
N VAL A 85 -0.13 0.20 -20.27
CA VAL A 85 -0.25 0.82 -21.60
C VAL A 85 0.46 2.16 -21.64
N THR A 86 0.23 3.01 -20.63
CA THR A 86 0.79 4.38 -20.60
C THR A 86 2.10 4.47 -19.84
N GLY A 87 2.38 3.55 -18.92
CA GLY A 87 3.50 3.63 -17.98
C GLY A 87 3.25 4.58 -16.80
N ASN A 88 2.09 5.26 -16.76
CA ASN A 88 1.67 6.03 -15.60
C ASN A 88 1.41 5.09 -14.42
N TYR A 89 1.45 5.62 -13.20
CA TYR A 89 1.08 4.84 -12.03
C TYR A 89 0.34 5.68 -10.97
N LEU A 90 -0.55 5.03 -10.23
CA LEU A 90 -1.15 5.58 -9.03
C LEU A 90 -0.35 5.15 -7.80
N GLU A 91 -0.13 6.10 -6.90
CA GLU A 91 0.43 5.88 -5.57
C GLU A 91 -0.66 6.13 -4.54
N PHE A 92 -0.75 5.29 -3.52
CA PHE A 92 -1.72 5.42 -2.44
C PHE A 92 -1.02 5.29 -1.09
N ASN A 93 -1.29 6.19 -0.16
CA ASN A 93 -0.90 6.06 1.24
C ASN A 93 -2.16 5.99 2.10
N LEU A 94 -2.27 4.94 2.91
CA LEU A 94 -3.38 4.72 3.83
C LEU A 94 -2.87 4.81 5.27
N SER A 95 -3.32 5.81 6.01
CA SER A 95 -2.98 5.97 7.42
C SER A 95 -3.79 5.00 8.29
N PRO A 96 -3.23 4.47 9.40
CA PRO A 96 -3.95 3.62 10.34
C PRO A 96 -5.22 4.23 10.93
N ASN A 97 -5.32 5.57 10.97
CA ASN A 97 -6.54 6.28 11.40
C ASN A 97 -7.62 6.38 10.29
N GLY A 98 -7.35 5.87 9.09
CA GLY A 98 -8.26 5.89 7.94
C GLY A 98 -8.15 7.14 7.05
N ALA A 99 -7.22 8.06 7.31
CA ALA A 99 -6.89 9.11 6.35
C ALA A 99 -6.17 8.53 5.13
N HIS A 100 -6.23 9.24 4.00
CA HIS A 100 -5.61 8.77 2.77
C HIS A 100 -4.90 9.89 2.01
N TRP A 101 -3.96 9.50 1.18
CA TRP A 101 -3.38 10.32 0.14
C TRP A 101 -3.26 9.46 -1.12
N ALA A 102 -3.50 10.06 -2.29
CA ALA A 102 -3.31 9.37 -3.55
C ALA A 102 -2.94 10.37 -4.64
N CYS A 103 -2.11 9.95 -5.60
CA CYS A 103 -1.72 10.76 -6.74
C CYS A 103 -1.40 9.90 -7.97
N LEU A 104 -1.65 10.46 -9.16
CA LEU A 104 -1.27 9.89 -10.45
C LEU A 104 0.06 10.50 -10.92
N PHE A 105 1.02 9.64 -11.20
CA PHE A 105 2.34 10.00 -11.69
C PHE A 105 2.54 9.57 -13.13
N GLY A 106 3.19 10.42 -13.91
CA GLY A 106 3.59 10.10 -15.29
C GLY A 106 4.86 9.27 -15.41
N SER A 107 5.68 9.23 -14.35
CA SER A 107 6.93 8.48 -14.30
C SER A 107 7.40 8.35 -12.85
N PRO A 108 8.24 7.34 -12.52
CA PRO A 108 8.82 7.20 -11.19
C PRO A 108 9.56 8.47 -10.75
N ARG A 109 9.36 8.88 -9.49
CA ARG A 109 10.13 9.98 -8.88
C ARG A 109 11.61 9.60 -8.89
N SER A 110 12.42 10.42 -9.55
CA SER A 110 13.88 10.24 -9.56
C SER A 110 14.53 11.20 -8.57
N PRO A 111 15.47 10.75 -7.72
CA PRO A 111 16.26 11.68 -6.92
C PRO A 111 17.04 12.60 -7.87
N LEU A 112 17.25 13.85 -7.44
CA LEU A 112 18.19 14.73 -8.13
C LEU A 112 19.57 14.05 -8.13
N ALA A 113 20.23 14.02 -9.27
CA ALA A 113 21.61 13.54 -9.35
C ALA A 113 22.48 14.48 -8.48
N ASN A 114 23.14 13.90 -7.47
CA ASN A 114 24.15 14.60 -6.68
C ASN A 114 25.41 14.87 -7.49
#